data_AF-F4NY96-F1
#
_entry.id   AF-F4NY96-F1
#
_cell.length_a   1.000
_cell.length_b   1.000
_cell.length_c   1.000
_cell.angle_alpha   90.00
_cell.angle_beta   90.00
_cell.angle_gamma   90.00
#
_symmetry.space_group_name_H-M   'P 1'
#
loop_
_entity.id
_entity.type
_entity.pdbx_description
1 polymer ?
#
loop_
_entity_poly.entity_id
_entity_poly.type
_entity_poly.pdbx_seq_one_letter_code
_entity_poly.pdbx_strand_id
1 'polypeptide(L)'
;MKLSIAVLSSILAICSVTIANPVDPSSTMSAAASTPTASSSGASADGSDSPESLSLYKFKKYCGQLDATEVSLIEKIAKARLKSTKVFRLLESQYFGAAIQEGLFVREKEKLNSMSQVPSRKLSSAKAKHVESRQTCDRASCNAYDYASKLLHKKKKIKKLTKKLTSHSSFGIRPSDDYTPPKSLYGYQDCFKYFYDRLSQ
;
A
#
# COMPACT_ATOMS: atom_id res chain seq x y z
N MET A 1 9.73 22.08 12.42
CA MET A 1 8.97 21.48 11.30
C MET A 1 9.84 20.61 10.39
N LYS A 2 11.05 21.04 10.00
CA LYS A 2 12.01 20.21 9.23
C LYS A 2 12.19 18.75 9.72
N LEU A 3 12.29 18.54 11.05
CA LEU A 3 12.36 17.20 11.65
C LEU A 3 11.08 16.36 11.43
N SER A 4 9.91 16.97 11.54
CA SER A 4 8.63 16.28 11.31
C SER A 4 8.47 15.83 9.86
N ILE A 5 8.92 16.65 8.91
CA ILE A 5 8.84 16.35 7.47
C ILE A 5 9.85 15.26 7.08
N ALA A 6 11.05 15.25 7.66
CA ALA A 6 12.01 14.17 7.45
C ALA A 6 11.48 12.83 7.97
N VAL A 7 10.85 12.82 9.16
CA VAL A 7 10.20 11.62 9.71
C VAL A 7 9.05 11.15 8.82
N LEU A 8 8.19 12.06 8.36
CA LEU A 8 7.10 11.73 7.44
C LEU A 8 7.61 11.20 6.10
N SER A 9 8.68 11.80 5.56
CA SER A 9 9.34 11.34 4.32
C SER A 9 9.91 9.94 4.48
N SER A 10 10.54 9.64 5.62
CA SER A 10 11.04 8.28 5.92
C SER A 10 9.90 7.27 6.00
N ILE A 11 8.80 7.63 6.66
CA ILE A 11 7.61 6.76 6.74
C ILE A 11 6.99 6.55 5.35
N LEU A 12 6.86 7.60 4.56
CA LEU A 12 6.39 7.51 3.16
C LEU A 12 7.28 6.60 2.33
N ALA A 13 8.60 6.74 2.41
CA ALA A 13 9.55 5.87 1.70
C ALA A 13 9.40 4.40 2.11
N ILE A 14 9.40 4.12 3.42
CA ILE A 14 9.26 2.76 3.98
C ILE A 14 7.92 2.12 3.60
N CYS A 15 6.85 2.92 3.54
CA CYS A 15 5.52 2.45 3.20
C CYS A 15 5.30 2.31 1.70
N SER A 16 5.92 3.15 0.87
CA SER A 16 5.89 3.05 -0.60
C SER A 16 6.43 1.70 -1.06
N VAL A 17 7.60 1.29 -0.54
CA VAL A 17 8.21 -0.02 -0.84
C VAL A 17 7.29 -1.18 -0.45
N THR A 18 6.51 -1.03 0.62
CA THR A 18 5.62 -2.09 1.12
C THR A 18 4.31 -2.21 0.31
N ILE A 19 3.88 -1.12 -0.33
CA ILE A 19 2.67 -1.06 -1.15
C ILE A 19 2.97 -1.47 -2.60
N ALA A 20 4.15 -1.10 -3.11
CA ALA A 20 4.57 -1.42 -4.47
C ALA A 20 4.90 -2.91 -4.68
N ASN A 21 5.33 -3.64 -3.64
CA ASN A 21 5.74 -5.04 -3.77
C ASN A 21 4.95 -5.99 -2.83
N PRO A 22 4.39 -7.12 -3.31
CA PRO A 22 4.36 -8.31 -2.48
C PRO A 22 5.81 -8.61 -2.08
N VAL A 23 6.08 -8.70 -0.77
CA VAL A 23 7.40 -9.11 -0.30
C VAL A 23 7.64 -10.48 -0.88
N ASP A 24 8.52 -10.54 -1.86
CA ASP A 24 9.02 -11.74 -2.48
C ASP A 24 9.92 -12.45 -1.46
N PRO A 25 9.54 -13.62 -0.93
CA PRO A 25 10.40 -14.36 -0.01
C PRO A 25 11.51 -15.13 -0.74
N SER A 26 11.63 -15.03 -2.08
CA SER A 26 12.59 -15.85 -2.84
C SER A 26 13.22 -15.10 -4.01
N SER A 27 13.88 -13.97 -3.73
CA SER A 27 14.91 -13.47 -4.66
C SER A 27 16.21 -14.24 -4.46
N THR A 28 16.27 -15.46 -5.00
CA THR A 28 17.51 -16.03 -5.52
C THR A 28 17.35 -16.16 -7.02
N MET A 29 18.08 -15.31 -7.72
CA MET A 29 18.36 -15.30 -9.15
C MET A 29 18.33 -16.70 -9.77
N SER A 30 17.43 -16.93 -10.73
CA SER A 30 17.61 -17.96 -11.76
C SER A 30 17.01 -17.47 -13.06
N ALA A 31 17.91 -16.97 -13.90
CA ALA A 31 17.69 -16.77 -15.31
C ALA A 31 17.58 -18.15 -15.99
N ALA A 32 16.52 -18.39 -16.75
CA ALA A 32 16.47 -19.34 -17.87
C ALA A 32 15.15 -19.07 -18.62
N ALA A 33 15.22 -18.37 -19.75
CA ALA A 33 15.30 -18.95 -21.08
C ALA A 33 13.90 -19.18 -21.68
N SER A 34 13.50 -18.21 -22.51
CA SER A 34 12.34 -18.31 -23.39
C SER A 34 12.51 -19.47 -24.36
N THR A 35 11.50 -20.34 -24.43
CA THR A 35 11.24 -21.20 -25.59
C THR A 35 9.77 -21.03 -25.96
N PRO A 36 9.45 -20.70 -27.23
CA PRO A 36 8.08 -20.54 -27.68
C PRO A 36 7.55 -21.89 -28.17
N THR A 37 6.38 -22.31 -27.69
CA THR A 37 5.68 -23.46 -28.27
C THR A 37 4.24 -23.10 -28.59
N ALA A 38 4.03 -22.91 -29.91
CA ALA A 38 2.89 -23.15 -30.78
C ALA A 38 1.44 -23.04 -30.26
N SER A 39 0.66 -22.28 -31.04
CA SER A 39 -0.81 -22.27 -31.09
C SER A 39 -1.41 -23.65 -31.35
N SER A 40 -2.58 -23.90 -30.75
CA SER A 40 -3.62 -24.73 -31.35
C SER A 40 -4.99 -24.11 -31.04
N SER A 41 -5.65 -23.61 -32.09
CA SER A 41 -7.07 -23.23 -32.07
C SER A 41 -7.95 -24.49 -32.03
N GLY A 42 -9.09 -24.42 -31.35
CA GLY A 42 -10.06 -25.51 -31.30
C GLY A 42 -11.34 -25.15 -30.54
N ALA A 43 -12.25 -24.47 -31.25
CA ALA A 43 -13.73 -24.52 -31.23
C ALA A 43 -14.53 -24.77 -29.92
N SER A 44 -15.35 -23.75 -29.58
CA SER A 44 -16.80 -23.74 -29.25
C SER A 44 -17.43 -24.78 -28.31
N ALA A 45 -18.12 -24.32 -27.27
CA ALA A 45 -19.60 -24.30 -27.18
C ALA A 45 -20.08 -23.80 -25.80
N ASP A 46 -21.08 -22.91 -25.86
CA ASP A 46 -22.25 -22.78 -24.98
C ASP A 46 -22.14 -23.19 -23.51
N GLY A 47 -22.24 -22.21 -22.62
CA GLY A 47 -22.33 -22.42 -21.19
C GLY A 47 -22.86 -21.16 -20.52
N SER A 48 -24.11 -21.23 -20.08
CA SER A 48 -24.77 -20.21 -19.27
C SER A 48 -23.93 -19.85 -18.03
N ASP A 49 -23.14 -18.79 -18.13
CA ASP A 49 -22.38 -18.24 -17.01
C ASP A 49 -23.34 -17.45 -16.12
N SER A 50 -24.05 -18.15 -15.24
CA SER A 50 -24.64 -17.54 -14.05
C SER A 50 -23.50 -16.82 -13.29
N PRO A 51 -23.70 -15.58 -12.80
CA PRO A 51 -22.66 -14.84 -12.09
C PRO A 51 -22.09 -15.61 -10.89
N GLU A 52 -22.87 -16.52 -10.32
CA GLU A 52 -22.48 -17.38 -9.20
C GLU A 52 -21.52 -18.49 -9.62
N SER A 53 -21.75 -19.16 -10.76
CA SER A 53 -20.84 -20.19 -11.30
C SER A 53 -19.52 -19.59 -11.77
N LEU A 54 -19.56 -18.38 -12.36
CA LEU A 54 -18.36 -17.64 -12.75
C LEU A 54 -17.52 -17.22 -11.53
N SER A 55 -18.17 -16.87 -10.40
CA SER A 55 -17.49 -16.53 -9.16
C SER A 55 -16.79 -17.74 -8.52
N LEU A 56 -17.44 -18.90 -8.53
CA LEU A 56 -16.89 -20.15 -8.01
C LEU A 56 -15.75 -20.65 -8.91
N TYR A 57 -15.91 -20.55 -10.22
CA TYR A 57 -14.88 -20.89 -11.20
C TYR A 57 -13.62 -20.02 -11.04
N LYS A 58 -13.78 -18.69 -10.94
CA LYS A 58 -12.67 -17.76 -10.68
C LYS A 58 -12.00 -18.05 -9.34
N PHE A 59 -12.78 -18.29 -8.29
CA PHE A 59 -12.24 -18.66 -6.98
C PHE A 59 -11.42 -19.95 -7.05
N LYS A 60 -11.95 -21.02 -7.67
CA LYS A 60 -11.25 -22.29 -7.83
C LYS A 60 -9.98 -22.14 -8.69
N LYS A 61 -10.04 -21.32 -9.74
CA LYS A 61 -8.88 -21.02 -10.60
C LYS A 61 -7.74 -20.35 -9.82
N TYR A 62 -8.04 -19.35 -9.00
CA TYR A 62 -7.01 -18.53 -8.34
C TYR A 62 -6.61 -19.02 -6.95
N CYS A 63 -7.51 -19.71 -6.23
CA CYS A 63 -7.30 -20.13 -4.83
C CYS A 63 -7.41 -21.65 -4.63
N GLY A 64 -7.73 -22.46 -5.65
CA GLY A 64 -8.11 -23.86 -5.48
C GLY A 64 -7.02 -24.81 -4.97
N GLN A 65 -5.75 -24.39 -5.02
CA GLN A 65 -4.61 -25.16 -4.48
C GLN A 65 -4.37 -24.91 -2.97
N LEU A 66 -5.14 -24.01 -2.36
CA LEU A 66 -4.96 -23.56 -1.00
C LEU A 66 -6.07 -24.10 -0.11
N ASP A 67 -5.73 -24.41 1.14
CA ASP A 67 -6.73 -24.80 2.13
C ASP A 67 -7.53 -23.59 2.64
N ALA A 68 -8.63 -23.87 3.34
CA ALA A 68 -9.54 -22.83 3.83
C ALA A 68 -8.85 -21.83 4.77
N THR A 69 -7.86 -22.27 5.56
CA THR A 69 -7.13 -21.40 6.48
C THR A 69 -6.24 -20.43 5.71
N GLU A 70 -5.53 -20.92 4.70
CA GLU A 70 -4.68 -20.12 3.81
C GLU A 70 -5.49 -19.09 3.05
N VAL A 71 -6.58 -19.51 2.41
CA VAL A 71 -7.51 -18.62 1.71
C VAL A 71 -8.00 -17.52 2.64
N SER A 72 -8.45 -17.87 3.85
CA SER A 72 -8.92 -16.90 4.85
C SER A 72 -7.82 -15.91 5.27
N LEU A 73 -6.58 -16.38 5.43
CA LEU A 73 -5.44 -15.52 5.78
C LEU A 73 -5.07 -14.58 4.63
N ILE A 74 -5.05 -15.09 3.39
CA ILE A 74 -4.77 -14.30 2.18
C ILE A 74 -5.83 -13.22 1.98
N GLU A 75 -7.11 -13.54 2.14
CA GLU A 75 -8.20 -12.55 2.09
C GLU A 75 -7.99 -11.45 3.14
N LYS A 76 -7.68 -11.83 4.39
CA LYS A 76 -7.40 -10.86 5.47
C LYS A 76 -6.20 -9.98 5.15
N ILE A 77 -5.16 -10.53 4.51
CA ILE A 77 -3.98 -9.77 4.06
C ILE A 77 -4.36 -8.81 2.93
N ALA A 78 -5.12 -9.26 1.92
CA ALA A 78 -5.63 -8.43 0.83
C ALA A 78 -6.45 -7.25 1.34
N LYS A 79 -7.42 -7.52 2.23
CA LYS A 79 -8.23 -6.48 2.89
C LYS A 79 -7.40 -5.50 3.69
N ALA A 80 -6.37 -5.98 4.40
CA ALA A 80 -5.47 -5.11 5.15
C ALA A 80 -4.60 -4.23 4.24
N ARG A 81 -4.09 -4.79 3.14
CA ARG A 81 -3.32 -4.04 2.13
C ARG A 81 -4.18 -2.98 1.44
N LEU A 82 -5.39 -3.30 1.02
CA LEU A 82 -6.30 -2.32 0.42
C LEU A 82 -6.55 -1.12 1.37
N LYS A 83 -6.83 -1.41 2.65
CA LYS A 83 -6.98 -0.37 3.68
C LYS A 83 -5.69 0.42 3.91
N SER A 84 -4.53 -0.20 3.74
CA SER A 84 -3.22 0.45 3.84
C SER A 84 -2.99 1.40 2.67
N THR A 85 -3.30 0.96 1.44
CA THR A 85 -3.21 1.79 0.23
C THR A 85 -4.09 3.03 0.32
N LYS A 86 -5.35 2.89 0.80
CA LYS A 86 -6.24 4.04 1.01
C LYS A 86 -5.66 5.06 1.99
N VAL A 87 -5.11 4.60 3.12
CA VAL A 87 -4.47 5.50 4.10
C VAL A 87 -3.18 6.13 3.57
N PHE A 88 -2.39 5.39 2.80
CA PHE A 88 -1.16 5.91 2.19
C PHE A 88 -1.45 7.05 1.21
N ARG A 89 -2.48 6.92 0.35
CA ARG A 89 -2.89 8.01 -0.55
C ARG A 89 -3.31 9.27 0.23
N LEU A 90 -3.99 9.11 1.36
CA LEU A 90 -4.37 10.24 2.23
C LEU A 90 -3.13 10.89 2.86
N LEU A 91 -2.16 10.07 3.31
CA LEU A 91 -0.90 10.57 3.86
C LEU A 91 -0.10 11.35 2.80
N GLU A 92 0.00 10.81 1.59
CA GLU A 92 0.70 11.43 0.47
C GLU A 92 0.08 12.79 0.12
N SER A 93 -1.25 12.85 0.00
CA SER A 93 -1.99 14.10 -0.22
C SER A 93 -1.75 15.14 0.89
N GLN A 94 -1.81 14.72 2.16
CA GLN A 94 -1.55 15.62 3.29
C GLN A 94 -0.10 16.08 3.36
N TYR A 95 0.85 15.22 3.02
CA TYR A 95 2.27 15.55 2.99
C TYR A 95 2.57 16.61 1.93
N PHE A 96 2.04 16.44 0.71
CA PHE A 96 2.17 17.46 -0.34
C PHE A 96 1.53 18.80 0.07
N GLY A 97 0.35 18.77 0.69
CA GLY A 97 -0.29 19.97 1.23
C GLY A 97 0.56 20.67 2.29
N ALA A 98 1.12 19.91 3.23
CA ALA A 98 1.99 20.45 4.29
C ALA A 98 3.28 21.05 3.72
N ALA A 99 3.89 20.45 2.69
CA ALA A 99 5.09 20.97 2.05
C ALA A 99 4.84 22.31 1.34
N ILE A 100 3.70 22.44 0.64
CA ILE A 100 3.29 23.71 0.01
C ILE A 100 3.09 24.80 1.07
N GLN A 101 2.41 24.46 2.17
CA GLN A 101 2.17 25.41 3.27
C GLN A 101 3.45 25.83 3.98
N GLU A 102 4.40 24.91 4.20
CA GLU A 102 5.70 25.27 4.79
C GLU A 102 6.46 26.26 3.88
N GLY A 103 6.43 26.07 2.56
CA GLY A 103 7.03 27.01 1.60
C GLY A 103 6.40 28.41 1.67
N LEU A 104 5.07 28.49 1.75
CA LEU A 104 4.35 29.76 1.93
C LEU A 104 4.71 30.43 3.26
N PHE A 105 4.73 29.67 4.35
CA PHE A 105 5.11 30.15 5.67
C PHE A 105 6.53 30.74 5.69
N VAL A 106 7.50 30.07 5.07
CA VAL A 106 8.88 30.57 4.95
C VAL A 106 8.92 31.90 4.20
N ARG A 107 8.24 32.00 3.05
CA ARG A 107 8.19 33.23 2.24
C ARG A 107 7.51 34.38 2.99
N GLU A 108 6.42 34.11 3.71
CA GLU A 108 5.76 35.11 4.55
C GLU A 108 6.66 35.59 5.69
N LYS A 109 7.42 34.68 6.30
CA LYS A 109 8.38 35.01 7.35
C LYS A 109 9.51 35.90 6.82
N GLU A 110 10.07 35.58 5.66
CA GLU A 110 11.10 36.40 5.00
C GLU A 110 10.57 37.81 4.68
N LYS A 111 9.37 37.88 4.11
CA LYS A 111 8.71 39.16 3.82
C LYS A 111 8.47 39.96 5.10
N LEU A 112 8.04 39.33 6.19
CA LEU A 112 7.86 39.99 7.47
C LEU A 112 9.18 40.57 8.00
N ASN A 113 10.27 39.80 7.89
CA ASN A 113 11.59 40.23 8.33
C ASN A 113 12.14 41.41 7.51
N SER A 114 11.77 41.53 6.22
CA SER A 114 12.20 42.63 5.35
C SER A 114 11.41 43.93 5.54
N MET A 115 10.39 43.97 6.40
CA MET A 115 9.48 45.11 6.57
C MET A 115 9.95 46.17 7.58
N SER A 116 11.25 46.46 7.66
CA SER A 116 11.83 47.36 8.67
C SER A 116 11.31 48.81 8.66
N GLN A 117 10.73 49.30 7.56
CA GLN A 117 10.21 50.67 7.41
C GLN A 117 8.73 50.77 6.97
N VAL A 118 7.94 49.73 7.20
CA VAL A 118 6.55 49.66 6.70
C VAL A 118 5.56 50.24 7.73
N PRO A 119 4.49 50.96 7.29
CA PRO A 119 3.45 51.45 8.19
C PRO A 119 2.89 50.37 9.14
N SER A 120 2.68 50.73 10.41
CA SER A 120 2.32 49.83 11.51
C SER A 120 1.11 48.94 11.21
N ARG A 121 0.12 49.46 10.47
CA ARG A 121 -1.10 48.72 10.07
C ARG A 121 -0.82 47.62 9.02
N LYS A 122 0.10 47.86 8.08
CA LYS A 122 0.53 46.82 7.11
C LYS A 122 1.37 45.76 7.81
N LEU A 123 2.20 46.17 8.76
CA LEU A 123 3.01 45.26 9.58
C LEU A 123 2.13 44.35 10.47
N SER A 124 1.10 44.89 11.12
CA SER A 124 0.19 44.10 11.96
C SER A 124 -0.62 43.09 11.14
N SER A 125 -1.10 43.47 9.96
CA SER A 125 -1.77 42.55 9.03
C SER A 125 -0.84 41.42 8.56
N ALA A 126 0.43 41.73 8.24
CA ALA A 126 1.42 40.72 7.86
C ALA A 126 1.74 39.75 9.01
N LYS A 127 1.84 40.25 10.25
CA LYS A 127 2.02 39.40 11.44
C LYS A 127 0.84 38.45 11.65
N ALA A 128 -0.40 38.93 11.49
CA ALA A 128 -1.59 38.09 11.64
C ALA A 128 -1.61 36.94 10.62
N LYS A 129 -1.31 37.24 9.35
CA LYS A 129 -1.21 36.21 8.29
C LYS A 129 -0.14 35.17 8.60
N HIS A 130 1.05 35.59 9.05
CA HIS A 130 2.12 34.66 9.43
C HIS A 130 1.71 33.74 10.59
N VAL A 131 0.93 34.23 11.57
CA VAL A 131 0.41 33.41 12.67
C VAL A 131 -0.62 32.39 12.16
N GLU A 132 -1.53 32.80 11.29
CA GLU A 132 -2.53 31.91 10.67
C GLU A 132 -1.87 30.81 9.82
N SER A 133 -0.89 31.18 8.99
CA SER A 133 -0.10 30.24 8.20
C SER A 133 0.63 29.23 9.07
N ARG A 134 1.18 29.66 10.21
CA ARG A 134 1.85 28.77 11.18
C ARG A 134 0.87 27.73 11.75
N GLN A 135 -0.29 28.16 12.22
CA GLN A 135 -1.30 27.26 12.78
C GLN A 135 -1.79 26.24 11.75
N THR A 136 -1.90 26.66 10.50
CA THR A 136 -2.31 25.78 9.40
C THR A 136 -1.24 24.72 9.13
N CYS A 137 0.04 25.11 9.10
CA CYS A 137 1.17 24.18 8.97
C CYS A 137 1.20 23.16 10.13
N ASP A 138 1.01 23.63 11.37
CA ASP A 138 0.99 22.76 12.56
C ASP A 138 -0.14 21.71 12.43
N ARG A 139 -1.34 22.13 12.01
CA ARG A 139 -2.48 21.23 11.81
C ARG A 139 -2.22 20.21 10.70
N ALA A 140 -1.68 20.64 9.56
CA ALA A 140 -1.33 19.75 8.46
C ALA A 140 -0.29 18.71 8.87
N SER A 141 0.73 19.13 9.63
CA SER A 141 1.75 18.23 10.18
C SER A 141 1.16 17.20 11.14
N CYS A 142 0.23 17.60 12.03
CA CYS A 142 -0.45 16.68 12.94
C CYS A 142 -1.31 15.65 12.19
N ASN A 143 -2.04 16.08 11.17
CA ASN A 143 -2.85 15.17 10.34
C ASN A 143 -1.97 14.15 9.61
N ALA A 144 -0.86 14.59 9.02
CA ALA A 144 0.09 13.69 8.37
C ALA A 144 0.67 12.66 9.38
N TYR A 145 0.98 13.07 10.61
CA TYR A 145 1.47 12.17 11.65
C TYR A 145 0.43 11.11 12.06
N ASP A 146 -0.84 11.48 12.15
CA ASP A 146 -1.94 10.53 12.43
C ASP A 146 -2.06 9.46 11.33
N TYR A 147 -2.06 9.87 10.05
CA TYR A 147 -2.09 8.91 8.94
C TYR A 147 -0.85 8.01 8.90
N ALA A 148 0.33 8.56 9.16
CA ALA A 148 1.58 7.80 9.27
C ALA A 148 1.50 6.75 10.39
N SER A 149 0.97 7.12 11.55
CA SER A 149 0.76 6.22 12.69
C SER A 149 -0.22 5.09 12.36
N LYS A 150 -1.35 5.42 11.73
CA LYS A 150 -2.33 4.45 11.23
C LYS A 150 -1.71 3.47 10.23
N LEU A 151 -0.85 3.97 9.34
CA LEU A 151 -0.17 3.16 8.34
C LEU A 151 0.83 2.19 8.96
N LEU A 152 1.61 2.65 9.95
CA LEU A 152 2.53 1.79 10.71
C LEU A 152 1.78 0.67 11.44
N HIS A 153 0.65 0.98 12.06
CA HIS A 153 -0.19 -0.02 12.73
C HIS A 153 -0.71 -1.07 11.74
N LYS A 154 -1.18 -0.65 10.56
CA LYS A 154 -1.60 -1.59 9.49
C LYS A 154 -0.44 -2.45 8.98
N LYS A 155 0.76 -1.89 8.81
CA LYS A 155 1.96 -2.65 8.44
C LYS A 155 2.28 -3.75 9.46
N LYS A 156 2.21 -3.45 10.76
CA LYS A 156 2.37 -4.45 11.83
C LYS A 156 1.31 -5.56 11.73
N LYS A 157 0.04 -5.22 11.47
CA LYS A 157 -1.04 -6.19 11.29
C LYS A 157 -0.80 -7.11 10.08
N ILE A 158 -0.41 -6.55 8.94
CA ILE A 158 -0.08 -7.32 7.73
C ILE A 158 1.09 -8.28 8.02
N LYS A 159 2.15 -7.80 8.69
CA LYS A 159 3.28 -8.65 9.09
C LYS A 159 2.85 -9.83 9.96
N LYS A 160 1.96 -9.59 10.95
CA LYS A 160 1.43 -10.66 11.82
C LYS A 160 0.62 -11.69 11.04
N LEU A 161 -0.24 -11.26 10.11
CA LEU A 161 -1.01 -12.16 9.26
C LEU A 161 -0.11 -12.97 8.32
N THR A 162 0.88 -12.31 7.72
CA THR A 162 1.87 -12.96 6.85
C THR A 162 2.65 -14.03 7.61
N LYS A 163 3.11 -13.72 8.84
CA LYS A 163 3.79 -14.70 9.69
C LYS A 163 2.90 -15.92 9.99
N LYS A 164 1.62 -15.70 10.30
CA LYS A 164 0.66 -16.81 10.51
C LYS A 164 0.52 -17.68 9.26
N LEU A 165 0.43 -17.05 8.10
CA LEU A 165 0.32 -17.75 6.82
C LEU A 165 1.58 -18.58 6.53
N THR A 166 2.78 -18.00 6.68
CA THR A 166 4.04 -18.71 6.47
C THR A 166 4.32 -19.80 7.51
N SER A 167 3.76 -19.71 8.71
CA SER A 167 3.84 -20.77 9.72
C SER A 167 2.85 -21.91 9.46
N HIS A 168 1.72 -21.62 8.80
CA HIS A 168 0.73 -22.62 8.41
C HIS A 168 1.11 -23.36 7.12
N SER A 169 1.85 -22.68 6.24
CA SER A 169 2.04 -23.11 4.87
C SER A 169 3.50 -23.11 4.47
N SER A 170 3.91 -24.23 3.88
CA SER A 170 5.25 -24.44 3.35
C SER A 170 5.31 -24.07 1.87
N PHE A 171 5.07 -22.79 1.56
CA PHE A 171 5.22 -22.28 0.21
C PHE A 171 6.66 -22.57 -0.29
N GLY A 172 6.79 -23.39 -1.32
CA GLY A 172 8.08 -23.77 -1.90
C GLY A 172 8.87 -24.87 -1.18
N ILE A 173 8.31 -25.56 -0.16
CA ILE A 173 8.94 -26.75 0.43
C ILE A 173 8.21 -28.00 -0.07
N ARG A 174 8.95 -28.90 -0.69
CA ARG A 174 8.46 -30.20 -1.17
C ARG A 174 8.46 -31.19 0.02
N PRO A 175 7.32 -31.77 0.42
CA PRO A 175 7.28 -32.84 1.43
C PRO A 175 8.12 -34.04 0.95
N SER A 176 8.81 -34.74 1.87
CA SER A 176 9.64 -35.90 1.48
C SER A 176 8.83 -37.13 1.09
N ASP A 177 7.56 -37.21 1.50
CA ASP A 177 6.65 -38.29 1.15
C ASP A 177 5.30 -37.72 0.67
N ASP A 178 4.69 -38.45 -0.27
CA ASP A 178 3.42 -38.27 -0.97
C ASP A 178 3.32 -37.29 -2.17
N TYR A 179 2.57 -37.78 -3.17
CA TYR A 179 2.23 -37.23 -4.49
C TYR A 179 1.61 -35.82 -4.52
N THR A 180 1.62 -35.08 -3.42
CA THR A 180 1.03 -33.74 -3.36
C THR A 180 2.06 -32.70 -3.80
N PRO A 181 1.84 -31.97 -4.91
CA PRO A 181 2.76 -30.95 -5.34
C PRO A 181 2.86 -29.82 -4.28
N PRO A 182 4.06 -29.24 -4.08
CA PRO A 182 4.26 -28.18 -3.10
C PRO A 182 3.40 -26.96 -3.44
N LYS A 183 2.93 -26.25 -2.40
CA LYS A 183 2.18 -25.01 -2.57
C LYS A 183 3.08 -23.95 -3.24
N SER A 184 2.60 -23.38 -4.34
CA SER A 184 3.38 -22.45 -5.15
C SER A 184 3.23 -21.01 -4.68
N LEU A 185 4.31 -20.23 -4.79
CA LEU A 185 4.28 -18.78 -4.57
C LEU A 185 3.29 -18.09 -5.53
N TYR A 186 3.16 -18.63 -6.74
CA TYR A 186 2.19 -18.18 -7.74
C TYR A 186 0.75 -18.36 -7.26
N GLY A 187 0.41 -19.49 -6.64
CA GLY A 187 -0.93 -19.70 -6.05
C GLY A 187 -1.28 -18.70 -4.95
N TYR A 188 -0.30 -18.29 -4.14
CA TYR A 188 -0.50 -17.19 -3.19
C TYR A 188 -0.79 -15.87 -3.93
N GLN A 189 0.02 -15.51 -4.92
CA GLN A 189 -0.11 -14.24 -5.65
C GLN A 189 -1.44 -14.16 -6.40
N ASP A 190 -1.85 -15.23 -7.06
CA ASP A 190 -3.11 -15.34 -7.79
C ASP A 190 -4.31 -15.19 -6.86
N CYS A 191 -4.33 -15.95 -5.75
CA CYS A 191 -5.40 -15.86 -4.78
C CYS A 191 -5.44 -14.48 -4.10
N PHE A 192 -4.27 -13.90 -3.78
CA PHE A 192 -4.17 -12.54 -3.24
C PHE A 192 -4.76 -11.52 -4.22
N LYS A 193 -4.38 -11.61 -5.50
CA LYS A 193 -4.85 -10.69 -6.55
C LYS A 193 -6.36 -10.81 -6.73
N TYR A 194 -6.89 -12.03 -6.78
CA TYR A 194 -8.33 -12.26 -6.83
C TYR A 194 -9.08 -11.52 -5.72
N PHE A 195 -8.66 -11.68 -4.46
CA PHE A 195 -9.29 -10.96 -3.36
C PHE A 195 -9.05 -9.46 -3.40
N TYR A 196 -7.84 -9.02 -3.75
CA TYR A 196 -7.52 -7.60 -3.82
C TYR A 196 -8.38 -6.88 -4.85
N ASP A 197 -8.51 -7.44 -6.06
CA ASP A 197 -9.31 -6.88 -7.15
C ASP A 197 -10.80 -6.89 -6.79
N ARG A 198 -11.31 -8.01 -6.27
CA ARG A 198 -12.71 -8.14 -5.84
C ARG A 198 -13.08 -7.16 -4.72
N LEU A 199 -12.19 -6.93 -3.76
CA LEU A 199 -12.42 -6.01 -2.64
C LEU A 199 -12.21 -4.54 -3.02
N SER A 200 -11.60 -4.27 -4.17
CA SER A 200 -11.31 -2.91 -4.65
C SER A 200 -12.44 -2.32 -5.49
N GLN A 201 -13.33 -3.16 -6.02
CA GLN A 201 -14.60 -2.79 -6.64
C GLN A 201 -15.58 -2.28 -5.59
#